data_AF-A0A5C7Q7Z2-F1
#
_entry.id   AF-A0A5C7Q7Z2-F1
#
_cell.length_a   1.000
_cell.length_b   1.000
_cell.length_c   1.000
_cell.angle_alpha   90.00
_cell.angle_beta   90.00
_cell.angle_gamma   90.00
#
_symmetry.space_group_name_H-M   'P 1'
#
loop_
_entity.id
_entity.type
_entity.pdbx_description
1 polymer ?
#
loop_
_entity_poly.entity_id
_entity_poly.type
_entity_poly.pdbx_seq_one_letter_code
_entity_poly.pdbx_strand_id
1 'polypeptide(L)'
;MEKSPVVTLSTGVRIANFSSPHPFTFDDGTVLPACSVDRANWLLLESFEMLMPRGLWEDVELQFDLSDTVASAVLELERDNDVDIILVPFPVLEALKARRRQIGKCRVCRIADRVAKTVCSRKFCV
;
A
#
# COMPACT_ATOMS: atom_id res chain seq x y z
N MET A 1 16.33 9.91 -2.87
CA MET A 1 14.88 9.65 -2.90
C MET A 1 14.31 10.02 -1.54
N GLU A 2 13.15 10.67 -1.49
CA GLU A 2 12.54 11.02 -0.20
C GLU A 2 12.15 9.74 0.55
N LYS A 3 12.49 9.68 1.85
CA LYS A 3 12.20 8.51 2.68
C LYS A 3 10.69 8.35 2.86
N SER A 4 10.23 7.10 2.96
CA SER A 4 8.86 6.83 3.38
C SER A 4 8.63 7.38 4.79
N PRO A 5 7.49 8.03 5.05
CA PRO A 5 7.05 8.31 6.40
C PRO A 5 6.89 7.01 7.18
N VAL A 6 7.32 7.00 8.44
CA VAL A 6 7.19 5.87 9.36
C VAL A 6 6.56 6.35 10.66
N VAL A 7 5.70 5.53 11.25
CA VAL A 7 5.15 5.77 12.59
C VAL A 7 5.20 4.49 13.41
N THR A 8 5.34 4.63 14.74
CA THR A 8 5.23 3.53 15.69
C THR A 8 3.83 3.56 16.30
N LEU A 9 3.08 2.48 16.15
CA LEU A 9 1.76 2.33 16.77
C LEU A 9 1.87 2.12 18.28
N SER A 10 0.75 2.25 19.00
CA SER A 10 0.66 1.94 20.43
C SER A 10 1.08 0.51 20.79
N THR A 11 1.03 -0.40 19.82
CA THR A 11 1.48 -1.80 19.93
C THR A 11 3.00 -1.96 19.82
N GLY A 12 3.73 -0.90 19.49
CA GLY A 12 5.17 -0.93 19.19
C GLY A 12 5.49 -1.30 17.74
N VAL A 13 4.51 -1.64 16.91
CA VAL A 13 4.70 -1.96 15.49
C VAL A 13 5.04 -0.70 14.69
N ARG A 14 6.12 -0.74 13.91
CA ARG A 14 6.57 0.36 13.03
C ARG A 14 6.03 0.16 11.62
N ILE A 15 5.29 1.16 11.13
CA ILE A 15 4.60 1.10 9.84
C ILE A 15 5.11 2.20 8.93
N ALA A 16 5.49 1.83 7.71
CA ALA A 16 5.86 2.75 6.65
C ALA A 16 4.69 3.02 5.70
N ASN A 17 4.50 4.28 5.30
CA ASN A 17 3.65 4.63 4.17
C ASN A 17 4.44 4.44 2.87
N PHE A 18 4.01 3.50 2.03
CA PHE A 18 4.74 3.19 0.80
C PHE A 18 4.65 4.33 -0.22
N SER A 19 3.42 4.74 -0.56
CA SER A 19 3.15 5.66 -1.68
C SER A 19 1.85 6.47 -1.53
N SER A 20 1.12 6.38 -0.41
CA SER A 20 -0.15 7.11 -0.28
C SER A 20 0.09 8.60 -0.07
N PRO A 21 -0.50 9.49 -0.88
CA PRO A 21 -0.47 10.94 -0.67
C PRO A 21 -1.42 11.39 0.46
N HIS A 22 -2.08 10.44 1.13
CA HIS A 22 -2.98 10.70 2.25
C HIS A 22 -2.42 10.07 3.54
N PRO A 23 -2.60 10.74 4.68
CA PRO A 23 -2.26 10.16 5.97
C PRO A 23 -3.25 9.04 6.34
N PHE A 24 -2.83 8.17 7.24
CA PHE A 24 -3.70 7.15 7.83
C PHE A 24 -3.85 7.39 9.32
N THR A 25 -5.09 7.54 9.77
CA THR A 25 -5.43 7.59 11.20
C THR A 25 -5.79 6.19 11.67
N PHE A 26 -5.08 5.70 12.68
CA PHE A 26 -5.32 4.38 13.27
C PHE A 26 -6.36 4.45 14.40
N ASP A 27 -6.97 3.31 14.71
CA ASP A 27 -7.95 3.17 15.81
C ASP A 27 -7.36 3.37 17.21
N ASP A 28 -6.02 3.40 17.33
CA ASP A 28 -5.31 3.79 18.54
C ASP A 28 -4.97 5.29 18.62
N GLY A 29 -5.43 6.08 17.64
CA GLY A 29 -5.20 7.53 17.54
C GLY A 29 -3.88 7.92 16.87
N THR A 30 -3.01 6.96 16.55
CA THR A 30 -1.75 7.22 15.85
C THR A 30 -2.02 7.69 14.42
N VAL A 31 -1.20 8.61 13.91
CA VAL A 31 -1.29 9.10 12.53
C VAL A 31 0.00 8.77 11.77
N LEU A 32 -0.11 7.94 10.74
CA LEU A 32 0.95 7.73 9.75
C LEU A 32 0.90 8.86 8.73
N PRO A 33 1.96 9.67 8.57
CA PRO A 33 1.95 10.79 7.65
C PRO A 33 1.80 10.38 6.18
N ALA A 34 1.33 11.31 5.35
CA ALA A 34 1.29 11.18 3.91
C ALA A 34 2.71 11.15 3.32
N CYS A 35 2.88 10.42 2.21
CA CYS A 35 4.02 10.60 1.33
C CYS A 35 3.90 11.95 0.60
N SER A 36 5.04 12.47 0.15
CA SER A 36 5.04 13.59 -0.80
C SER A 36 4.38 13.20 -2.10
N VAL A 37 3.87 14.22 -2.81
CA VAL A 37 3.25 14.06 -4.13
C VAL A 37 4.23 13.44 -5.13
N ASP A 38 5.49 13.87 -5.11
CA ASP A 38 6.53 13.36 -5.99
C ASP A 38 6.76 11.86 -5.78
N ARG A 39 6.86 11.41 -4.52
CA ARG A 39 6.98 9.98 -4.20
C ARG A 39 5.74 9.19 -4.61
N ALA A 40 4.55 9.71 -4.34
CA ALA A 40 3.29 9.05 -4.68
C ALA A 40 3.17 8.84 -6.20
N ASN A 41 3.51 9.86 -6.99
CA ASN A 41 3.51 9.78 -8.45
C ASN A 41 4.60 8.84 -8.98
N TRP A 42 5.78 8.87 -8.38
CA TRP A 42 6.91 8.03 -8.81
C TRP A 42 6.66 6.53 -8.55
N LEU A 43 5.85 6.20 -7.55
CA LEU A 43 5.47 4.83 -7.19
C LEU A 43 4.07 4.46 -7.68
N LEU A 44 3.50 5.21 -8.62
CA LEU A 44 2.26 4.84 -9.27
C LEU A 44 2.46 3.52 -10.02
N LEU A 45 1.57 2.56 -9.76
CA LEU A 45 1.60 1.28 -10.43
C LEU A 45 0.97 1.41 -11.82
N GLU A 46 1.57 0.78 -12.82
CA GLU A 46 0.93 0.68 -14.14
C GLU A 46 -0.23 -0.31 -14.06
N SER A 47 -1.39 0.10 -14.59
CA SER A 47 -2.58 -0.72 -14.68
C SER A 47 -3.05 -0.85 -16.11
N PHE A 48 -3.39 -2.07 -16.51
CA PHE A 48 -3.96 -2.39 -17.80
C PHE A 48 -5.43 -2.77 -17.60
N GLU A 49 -6.30 -2.17 -18.40
CA GLU A 49 -7.74 -2.44 -18.39
C GLU A 49 -8.08 -3.48 -19.45
N MET A 50 -8.74 -4.56 -19.04
CA MET A 50 -9.42 -5.47 -19.95
C MET A 50 -10.91 -5.21 -19.91
N LEU A 51 -11.47 -4.78 -21.04
CA LEU A 51 -12.89 -4.51 -21.18
C LEU A 51 -13.64 -5.80 -21.49
N MET A 52 -14.72 -6.04 -20.74
CA MET A 52 -15.60 -7.20 -20.91
C MET A 52 -17.03 -6.70 -21.21
N PRO A 53 -17.44 -6.68 -22.50
CA PRO A 53 -18.77 -6.20 -22.88
C PRO A 53 -19.92 -7.02 -22.27
N ARG A 54 -20.93 -6.32 -21.74
CA ARG A 54 -22.18 -6.88 -21.17
C ARG A 54 -23.43 -6.37 -21.89
N GLY A 55 -23.29 -5.93 -23.14
CA GLY A 55 -24.36 -5.35 -23.95
C GLY A 55 -24.47 -3.85 -23.74
N LEU A 56 -25.09 -3.39 -22.65
CA LEU A 56 -25.31 -1.95 -22.39
C LEU A 56 -24.24 -1.30 -21.50
N TRP A 57 -23.35 -2.10 -20.90
CA TRP A 57 -22.20 -1.63 -20.12
C TRP A 57 -21.01 -2.58 -20.35
N GLU A 58 -19.84 -2.20 -19.86
CA GLU A 58 -18.62 -3.01 -19.88
C GLU A 58 -18.14 -3.21 -18.44
N ASP A 59 -17.78 -4.44 -18.09
CA ASP A 59 -16.99 -4.68 -16.88
C ASP A 59 -15.52 -4.36 -17.20
N VAL A 60 -14.80 -3.78 -16.25
CA VAL A 60 -13.36 -3.53 -16.36
C VAL A 60 -12.64 -4.46 -15.41
N GLU A 61 -11.82 -5.35 -15.95
CA GLU A 61 -10.85 -6.11 -15.16
C GLU A 61 -9.50 -5.39 -15.18
N LEU A 62 -9.00 -5.05 -14.00
CA LEU A 62 -7.71 -4.38 -13.83
C LEU A 62 -6.61 -5.42 -13.65
N GLN A 63 -5.61 -5.38 -14.52
CA GLN A 63 -4.33 -6.04 -14.32
C GLN A 63 -3.29 -5.02 -13.90
N PHE A 64 -2.36 -5.43 -13.05
CA PHE A 64 -1.34 -4.55 -12.52
C PHE A 64 0.04 -5.09 -12.84
N ASP A 65 0.91 -4.22 -13.35
CA ASP A 65 2.31 -4.58 -13.57
C ASP A 65 3.24 -3.85 -12.60
N LEU A 66 4.14 -4.61 -12.01
CA LEU A 66 5.08 -4.11 -11.02
C LEU A 66 6.35 -3.63 -11.72
N SER A 67 6.46 -2.33 -11.99
CA SER A 67 7.69 -1.77 -12.54
C SER A 67 8.90 -2.06 -11.65
N ASP A 68 10.10 -2.13 -12.23
CA ASP A 68 11.35 -2.35 -11.49
C ASP A 68 11.57 -1.27 -10.42
N THR A 69 11.09 -0.05 -10.70
CA THR A 69 11.06 1.07 -9.77
C THR A 69 10.28 0.76 -8.50
N VAL A 70 9.01 0.33 -8.65
CA VAL A 70 8.15 -0.02 -7.51
C VAL A 70 8.72 -1.23 -6.77
N ALA A 71 9.20 -2.24 -7.50
CA ALA A 71 9.83 -3.41 -6.93
C ALA A 71 11.07 -3.07 -6.08
N SER A 72 11.93 -2.17 -6.57
CA SER A 72 13.14 -1.75 -5.86
C SER A 72 12.79 -0.97 -4.58
N ALA A 73 11.81 -0.07 -4.65
CA ALA A 73 11.36 0.68 -3.48
C ALA A 73 10.74 -0.22 -2.38
N VAL A 74 10.04 -1.30 -2.78
CA VAL A 74 9.57 -2.32 -1.83
C VAL A 74 10.76 -3.02 -1.18
N LEU A 75 11.73 -3.49 -1.96
CA LEU A 75 12.91 -4.19 -1.45
C LEU A 75 13.76 -3.34 -0.50
N GLU A 76 13.86 -2.04 -0.74
CA GLU A 76 14.54 -1.10 0.16
C GLU A 76 13.89 -1.09 1.54
N LEU A 77 12.56 -0.95 1.61
CA LEU A 77 11.82 -0.96 2.88
C LEU A 77 11.76 -2.35 3.53
N GLU A 78 11.79 -3.42 2.74
CA GLU A 78 11.88 -4.78 3.29
C GLU A 78 13.18 -5.00 4.06
N ARG A 79 14.28 -4.41 3.58
CA ARG A 79 15.60 -4.48 4.23
C ARG A 79 15.75 -3.51 5.40
N ASP A 80 14.84 -2.55 5.54
CA ASP A 80 14.87 -1.59 6.64
C ASP A 80 14.43 -2.26 7.95
N ASN A 81 15.37 -2.39 8.89
CA ASN A 81 15.10 -2.98 10.21
C ASN A 81 14.24 -2.08 11.09
N ASP A 82 14.01 -0.82 10.69
CA ASP A 82 13.11 0.12 11.36
C ASP A 82 11.67 0.10 10.85
N VAL A 83 11.37 -0.83 9.94
CA VAL A 83 10.03 -1.03 9.38
C VAL A 83 9.59 -2.47 9.62
N ASP A 84 8.45 -2.65 10.27
CA ASP A 84 7.85 -3.97 10.50
C ASP A 84 6.77 -4.26 9.44
N ILE A 85 5.99 -3.24 9.05
CA ILE A 85 4.95 -3.32 8.02
C ILE A 85 5.15 -2.21 6.98
N ILE A 86 5.06 -2.58 5.71
CA ILE A 86 4.98 -1.64 4.59
C ILE A 86 3.52 -1.55 4.17
N LEU A 87 2.87 -0.41 4.43
CA LEU A 87 1.48 -0.22 4.03
C LEU A 87 1.43 0.13 2.54
N VAL A 88 0.96 -0.81 1.73
CA VAL A 88 0.88 -0.69 0.27
C VAL A 88 -0.58 -0.60 -0.21
N PRO A 89 -0.84 0.00 -1.39
CA PRO A 89 -2.12 -0.14 -2.07
C PRO A 89 -2.41 -1.60 -2.44
N PHE A 90 -3.69 -1.98 -2.47
CA PHE A 90 -4.11 -3.32 -2.90
C PHE A 90 -3.57 -3.74 -4.27
N PRO A 91 -3.57 -2.87 -5.31
CA PRO A 91 -2.92 -3.18 -6.59
C PRO A 91 -1.47 -3.65 -6.49
N VAL A 92 -0.66 -3.03 -5.62
CA VAL A 92 0.75 -3.39 -5.44
C VAL A 92 0.87 -4.78 -4.81
N LEU A 93 0.02 -5.08 -3.82
CA LEU A 93 -0.02 -6.39 -3.18
C LEU A 93 -0.40 -7.50 -4.18
N GLU A 94 -1.41 -7.25 -5.02
CA GLU A 94 -1.84 -8.20 -6.05
C GLU A 94 -0.75 -8.41 -7.12
N ALA A 95 -0.08 -7.35 -7.55
CA ALA A 95 1.05 -7.45 -8.49
C ALA A 95 2.22 -8.26 -7.91
N LEU A 96 2.53 -8.09 -6.62
CA LEU A 96 3.55 -8.89 -5.92
C LEU A 96 3.16 -10.38 -5.90
N LYS A 97 1.90 -10.70 -5.58
CA LYS A 97 1.38 -12.08 -5.58
C LYS A 97 1.40 -12.70 -6.98
N ALA A 98 0.98 -11.96 -8.00
CA ALA A 98 0.94 -12.43 -9.38
C ALA A 98 2.32 -12.86 -9.88
N ARG A 99 3.38 -12.15 -9.47
CA ARG A 99 4.78 -12.48 -9.76
C ARG A 99 5.35 -13.61 -8.91
N ARG A 100 4.52 -14.33 -8.13
CA ARG A 100 4.91 -15.37 -7.16
C ARG A 100 6.00 -14.91 -6.19
N ARG A 101 6.08 -13.60 -5.91
CA ARG A 101 6.98 -13.07 -4.90
C ARG A 101 6.35 -13.25 -3.52
N GLN A 102 7.18 -13.45 -2.51
CA GLN A 102 6.71 -13.33 -1.14
C GLN A 102 6.29 -11.88 -0.90
N ILE A 103 5.11 -11.67 -0.34
CA ILE A 103 4.62 -10.32 0.00
C ILE A 103 5.40 -9.69 1.17
N GLY A 104 6.29 -10.45 1.82
CA GLY A 104 7.19 -10.01 2.89
C GLY A 104 6.51 -9.12 3.93
N LYS A 105 6.99 -7.88 4.07
CA LYS A 105 6.44 -6.88 5.00
C LYS A 105 5.22 -6.13 4.46
N CYS A 106 4.87 -6.29 3.18
CA CYS A 106 3.79 -5.56 2.54
C CYS A 106 2.42 -6.01 3.04
N ARG A 107 1.60 -5.05 3.47
CA ARG A 107 0.20 -5.29 3.87
C ARG A 107 -0.70 -4.17 3.36
N VAL A 108 -1.99 -4.47 3.23
CA VAL A 108 -3.03 -3.47 2.95
C VAL A 108 -3.76 -3.11 4.23
N CYS A 109 -4.18 -1.86 4.37
CA CYS A 109 -4.93 -1.41 5.53
C CYS A 109 -6.27 -2.16 5.66
N ARG A 110 -6.69 -2.45 6.90
CA ARG A 110 -8.06 -2.86 7.20
C ARG A 110 -8.77 -1.68 7.84
N ILE A 111 -9.87 -1.24 7.23
CA ILE A 111 -10.65 -0.11 7.77
C ILE A 111 -11.38 -0.53 9.06
N ALA A 112 -11.06 0.06 10.20
CA ALA A 112 -11.74 -0.19 11.47
C ALA A 112 -13.14 0.43 11.48
N ASP A 113 -13.24 1.68 11.04
CA ASP A 113 -14.49 2.44 10.94
C ASP A 113 -14.58 3.09 9.55
N ARG A 114 -15.65 2.80 8.80
CA ARG A 114 -15.86 3.33 7.44
C ARG A 114 -16.35 4.78 7.42
N VAL A 115 -17.00 5.24 8.48
CA VAL A 115 -17.48 6.62 8.62
C VAL A 115 -16.32 7.51 9.01
N ALA A 116 -15.57 7.14 10.05
CA ALA A 116 -14.39 7.89 10.50
C ALA A 116 -13.15 7.64 9.62
N LYS A 117 -13.20 6.63 8.73
CA LYS A 117 -12.08 6.19 7.86
C LYS A 117 -10.82 5.81 8.64
N THR A 118 -10.97 5.29 9.86
CA THR A 118 -9.84 4.84 10.68
C THR A 118 -9.36 3.45 10.25
N VAL A 119 -8.06 3.20 10.43
CA VAL A 119 -7.40 1.94 10.11
C VAL A 119 -7.17 1.11 11.37
N CYS A 120 -7.31 -0.20 11.30
CA CYS A 120 -6.96 -1.09 12.39
C CYS A 120 -5.46 -1.03 12.72
N SER A 121 -5.09 -0.78 13.98
CA SER A 121 -3.70 -0.85 14.47
C SER A 121 -3.17 -2.28 14.60
N ARG A 122 -4.06 -3.29 14.59
CA ARG A 122 -3.72 -4.69 14.90
C ARG A 122 -4.06 -5.70 13.81
N LYS A 123 -4.79 -5.29 12.77
CA LYS A 123 -5.29 -6.19 11.72
C LYS A 123 -4.97 -5.59 10.36
N PHE A 124 -4.30 -6.36 9.52
CA PHE A 124 -3.93 -5.94 8.17
C PHE A 124 -4.28 -7.04 7.17
N CYS A 125 -4.56 -6.65 5.94
CA CYS A 125 -4.94 -7.55 4.86
C CYS A 125 -3.68 -8.07 4.13
N VAL A 126 -3.78 -9.32 3.65
CA VAL A 126 -2.72 -10.04 2.90
C VAL A 126 -3.14 -10.37 1.50
#